data_AF-A0A0W8G7H9-F1
#
_entry.id   AF-A0A0W8G7H9-F1
#
_cell.length_a   1.000
_cell.length_b   1.000
_cell.length_c   1.000
_cell.angle_alpha   90.00
_cell.angle_beta   90.00
_cell.angle_gamma   90.00
#
_symmetry.space_group_name_H-M   'P 1'
#
loop_
_entity.id
_entity.type
_entity.pdbx_description
1 polymer ?
#
loop_
_entity_poly.entity_id
_entity_poly.type
_entity_poly.pdbx_seq_one_letter_code
_entity_poly.pdbx_strand_id
1 'polypeptide(L)'
;MARALENVLASGPEATASPPAPVRLQSAPPREAARTLARHLGHFHLEMLSLLGTRTAQLHLALASDPADERFAPEPFSLLYQRSAYQSMRNLAKRTLATLRSRLAGLGDENALQARDILASEKTMLEVFSRFAAKKFVTVKTRLHGDLTLSRVLYTGKDFVFGDFEGDTGKPVSERRIKRSPLRDVAGLCLSMLFAAHAGSARLCRERQSDAAALAPWVEPLAFTAASALWSGYREKAAGAAFVPASEETLWTMFHCFLLEHALGRLSKALAGDLPDEVTSSLAALTGIMRALG
;
A
#
# COMPACT_ATOMS: atom_id res chain seq x y z
N MET A 1 -6.72 5.90 11.79
CA MET A 1 -5.44 6.65 11.76
C MET A 1 -5.52 7.98 12.50
N ALA A 2 -6.45 8.89 12.17
CA ALA A 2 -6.59 10.18 12.89
C ALA A 2 -6.60 10.04 14.43
N ARG A 3 -7.48 9.19 14.97
CA ARG A 3 -7.54 8.90 16.41
C ARG A 3 -6.23 8.38 17.01
N ALA A 4 -5.46 7.60 16.26
CA ALA A 4 -4.17 7.11 16.75
C ALA A 4 -3.13 8.24 16.85
N LEU A 5 -3.16 9.20 15.92
CA LEU A 5 -2.30 10.38 15.94
C LEU A 5 -2.73 11.36 17.06
N GLU A 6 -4.03 11.52 17.28
CA GLU A 6 -4.56 12.27 18.44
C GLU A 6 -4.08 11.64 19.76
N ASN A 7 -4.10 10.31 19.88
CA ASN A 7 -3.57 9.61 21.06
C ASN A 7 -2.06 9.86 21.26
N VAL A 8 -1.28 10.03 20.18
CA VAL A 8 0.14 10.39 20.27
C VAL A 8 0.29 11.78 20.89
N LEU A 9 -0.46 12.78 20.38
CA LEU A 9 -0.43 14.14 20.91
C LEU A 9 -0.87 14.22 22.37
N ALA A 10 -1.89 13.45 22.75
CA ALA A 10 -2.39 13.39 24.12
C ALA A 10 -1.40 12.78 25.12
N SER A 11 -0.41 12.01 24.66
CA SER A 11 0.55 11.31 25.54
C SER A 11 1.69 12.21 26.05
N GLY A 12 1.82 13.43 25.52
CA GLY A 12 2.84 14.41 25.94
C GLY A 12 4.28 14.08 25.48
N PRO A 13 5.20 15.06 25.56
CA PRO A 13 6.55 14.96 25.00
C PRO A 13 7.44 13.88 25.66
N GLU A 14 7.24 13.55 26.93
CA GLU A 14 8.02 12.49 27.61
C GLU A 14 7.68 11.07 27.11
N ALA A 15 6.50 10.87 26.53
CA ALA A 15 6.09 9.61 25.89
C ALA A 15 6.49 9.51 24.41
N THR A 16 7.05 10.58 23.83
CA THR A 16 7.45 10.67 22.41
C THR A 16 8.87 10.13 22.12
N ALA A 17 9.49 9.43 23.07
CA ALA A 17 10.72 8.68 22.83
C ALA A 17 10.51 7.68 21.68
N SER A 18 10.96 8.13 20.49
CA SER A 18 10.98 7.54 19.15
C SER A 18 10.41 6.12 19.03
N PRO A 19 9.31 5.89 18.27
CA PRO A 19 8.92 4.52 17.93
C PRO A 19 10.00 3.92 17.00
N PRO A 20 10.78 2.92 17.43
CA PRO A 20 11.78 2.33 16.56
C PRO A 20 11.08 1.29 15.70
N ALA A 21 11.02 1.56 14.40
CA ALA A 21 10.62 0.59 13.39
C ALA A 21 9.15 0.08 13.58
N PRO A 22 8.59 -0.69 12.64
CA PRO A 22 9.29 -1.33 11.54
C PRO A 22 9.64 -0.31 10.45
N VAL A 23 10.86 -0.39 9.94
CA VAL A 23 11.28 0.33 8.73
C VAL A 23 10.67 -0.34 7.49
N ARG A 24 10.22 -1.60 7.60
CA ARG A 24 9.74 -2.42 6.49
C ARG A 24 8.39 -3.06 6.80
N LEU A 25 7.51 -3.10 5.81
CA LEU A 25 6.19 -3.74 5.96
C LEU A 25 6.27 -5.23 6.34
N GLN A 26 7.39 -5.88 6.02
CA GLN A 26 7.62 -7.31 6.23
C GLN A 26 7.98 -7.66 7.67
N SER A 27 8.47 -6.68 8.42
CA SER A 27 9.10 -6.90 9.71
C SER A 27 8.11 -6.54 10.81
N ALA A 28 7.96 -7.43 11.78
CA ALA A 28 7.33 -7.05 13.03
C ALA A 28 8.22 -6.00 13.74
N PRO A 29 7.65 -4.96 14.36
CA PRO A 29 8.41 -4.09 15.23
C PRO A 29 9.04 -4.89 16.39
N PRO A 30 10.17 -4.43 16.96
CA PRO A 30 10.66 -4.93 18.24
C PRO A 30 9.53 -4.93 19.29
N ARG A 31 9.52 -5.89 20.22
CA ARG A 31 8.39 -6.09 21.16
C ARG A 31 7.97 -4.81 21.90
N GLU A 32 8.93 -3.97 22.28
CA GLU A 32 8.66 -2.72 22.97
C GLU A 32 8.00 -1.68 22.05
N ALA A 33 8.51 -1.50 20.84
CA ALA A 33 7.91 -0.68 19.80
C ALA A 33 6.49 -1.13 19.45
N ALA A 34 6.30 -2.45 19.32
CA ALA A 34 5.00 -3.06 19.02
C ALA A 34 3.97 -2.71 20.10
N ARG A 35 4.35 -2.80 21.38
CA ARG A 35 3.47 -2.41 22.50
C ARG A 35 3.10 -0.94 22.45
N THR A 36 4.07 -0.06 22.20
CA THR A 36 3.82 1.38 22.11
C THR A 36 2.92 1.74 20.93
N LEU A 37 3.19 1.20 19.75
CA LEU A 37 2.35 1.41 18.56
C LEU A 37 0.94 0.85 18.76
N ALA A 38 0.82 -0.31 19.42
CA ALA A 38 -0.47 -0.90 19.77
C ALA A 38 -1.26 -0.07 20.81
N ARG A 39 -0.59 0.62 21.74
CA ARG A 39 -1.25 1.53 22.67
C ARG A 39 -1.92 2.70 21.94
N HIS A 40 -1.25 3.28 20.94
CA HIS A 40 -1.82 4.40 20.19
C HIS A 40 -2.88 3.96 19.17
N LEU A 41 -2.66 2.84 18.46
CA LEU A 41 -3.64 2.29 17.51
C LEU A 41 -4.88 1.74 18.22
N GLY A 42 -4.70 1.15 19.40
CA GLY A 42 -5.73 0.44 20.15
C GLY A 42 -5.90 -1.01 19.66
N HIS A 43 -6.03 -1.93 20.63
CA HIS A 43 -6.17 -3.37 20.37
C HIS A 43 -7.35 -3.68 19.43
N PHE A 44 -8.50 -3.07 19.68
CA PHE A 44 -9.70 -3.25 18.84
C PHE A 44 -9.45 -2.91 17.37
N HIS A 45 -8.72 -1.82 17.06
CA HIS A 45 -8.43 -1.46 15.67
C HIS A 45 -7.45 -2.44 15.02
N LEU A 46 -6.47 -2.96 15.77
CA LEU A 46 -5.54 -3.98 15.26
C LEU A 46 -6.28 -5.29 14.94
N GLU A 47 -7.21 -5.71 15.80
CA GLU A 47 -8.07 -6.87 15.56
C GLU A 47 -8.98 -6.65 14.35
N MET A 48 -9.59 -5.48 14.22
CA MET A 48 -10.36 -5.11 13.04
C MET A 48 -9.52 -5.18 11.75
N LEU A 49 -8.29 -4.67 11.76
CA LEU A 49 -7.41 -4.71 10.60
C LEU A 49 -7.00 -6.15 10.25
N SER A 50 -6.71 -6.97 11.25
CA SER A 50 -6.48 -8.40 11.05
C SER A 50 -7.70 -9.09 10.43
N LEU A 51 -8.90 -8.82 10.95
CA LEU A 51 -10.16 -9.32 10.39
C LEU A 51 -10.36 -8.87 8.94
N LEU A 52 -10.05 -7.62 8.59
CA LEU A 52 -10.08 -7.14 7.20
C LEU A 52 -9.13 -7.95 6.31
N GLY A 53 -7.92 -8.24 6.81
CA GLY A 53 -6.98 -9.14 6.15
C GLY A 53 -7.58 -10.52 5.90
N THR A 54 -8.17 -11.14 6.93
CA THR A 54 -8.83 -12.44 6.84
C THR A 54 -9.98 -12.43 5.82
N ARG A 55 -10.83 -11.40 5.82
CA ARG A 55 -11.93 -11.26 4.87
C ARG A 55 -11.46 -11.04 3.44
N THR A 56 -10.36 -10.31 3.26
CA THR A 56 -9.72 -10.13 1.95
C THR A 56 -9.17 -11.46 1.42
N ALA A 57 -8.55 -12.28 2.28
CA ALA A 57 -8.12 -13.63 1.89
C ALA A 57 -9.30 -14.53 1.52
N GLN A 58 -10.39 -14.49 2.29
CA GLN A 58 -11.62 -15.24 1.98
C GLN A 58 -12.23 -14.83 0.64
N LEU A 59 -12.26 -13.52 0.34
CA LEU A 59 -12.68 -13.02 -0.97
C LEU A 59 -11.84 -13.62 -2.09
N HIS A 60 -10.52 -13.58 -1.98
CA HIS A 60 -9.62 -14.14 -3.00
C HIS A 60 -9.74 -15.66 -3.14
N LEU A 61 -9.91 -16.38 -2.03
CA LEU A 61 -10.17 -17.83 -2.05
C LEU A 61 -11.49 -18.14 -2.77
N ALA A 62 -12.56 -17.39 -2.48
CA ALA A 62 -13.85 -17.56 -3.15
C ALA A 62 -13.74 -17.28 -4.66
N LEU A 63 -13.07 -16.20 -5.06
CA LEU A 63 -12.83 -15.84 -6.46
C LEU A 63 -11.92 -16.82 -7.22
N ALA A 64 -11.23 -17.71 -6.51
CA ALA A 64 -10.35 -18.74 -7.06
C ALA A 64 -10.91 -20.18 -6.89
N SER A 65 -12.12 -20.32 -6.35
CA SER A 65 -12.64 -21.61 -5.87
C SER A 65 -13.22 -22.51 -6.95
N ASP A 66 -13.67 -21.94 -8.08
CA ASP A 66 -14.31 -22.69 -9.16
C ASP A 66 -13.34 -22.84 -10.36
N PRO A 67 -12.71 -24.01 -10.52
CA PRO A 67 -11.84 -24.28 -11.67
C PRO A 67 -12.63 -24.62 -12.96
N ALA A 68 -13.94 -24.88 -12.88
CA ALA A 68 -14.77 -25.23 -14.03
C ALA A 68 -15.30 -23.98 -14.75
N ASP A 69 -15.51 -22.87 -14.05
CA ASP A 69 -15.83 -21.58 -14.68
C ASP A 69 -14.56 -20.88 -15.16
N GLU A 70 -14.32 -20.87 -16.49
CA GLU A 70 -13.18 -20.20 -17.12
C GLU A 70 -13.01 -18.73 -16.69
N ARG A 71 -14.09 -18.04 -16.29
CA ARG A 71 -14.05 -16.63 -15.85
C ARG A 71 -13.37 -16.47 -14.50
N PHE A 72 -13.32 -17.53 -13.68
CA PHE A 72 -12.75 -17.55 -12.33
C PHE A 72 -11.58 -18.52 -12.17
N ALA A 73 -11.51 -19.56 -13.00
CA ALA A 73 -10.45 -20.55 -13.02
C ALA A 73 -9.06 -19.90 -12.94
N PRO A 74 -8.25 -20.23 -11.92
CA PRO A 74 -6.90 -19.69 -11.79
C PRO A 74 -6.05 -19.99 -13.02
N GLU A 75 -5.22 -19.03 -13.44
CA GLU A 75 -4.33 -19.16 -14.58
C GLU A 75 -2.86 -19.16 -14.15
N PRO A 76 -1.95 -19.88 -14.81
CA PRO A 76 -0.53 -19.81 -14.50
C PRO A 76 0.02 -18.38 -14.64
N PHE A 77 0.91 -17.99 -13.73
CA PHE A 77 1.66 -16.74 -13.86
C PHE A 77 2.77 -16.90 -14.91
N SER A 78 2.41 -16.71 -16.19
CA SER A 78 3.32 -16.97 -17.31
C SER A 78 4.47 -15.96 -17.38
N LEU A 79 5.60 -16.37 -17.98
CA LEU A 79 6.74 -15.48 -18.21
C LEU A 79 6.40 -14.29 -19.11
N LEU A 80 5.52 -14.49 -20.10
CA LEU A 80 5.05 -13.42 -20.99
C LEU A 80 4.25 -12.37 -20.21
N TYR A 81 3.33 -12.80 -19.35
CA TYR A 81 2.58 -11.90 -18.48
C TYR A 81 3.51 -11.18 -17.50
N GLN A 82 4.44 -11.90 -16.88
CA GLN A 82 5.42 -11.33 -15.95
C GLN A 82 6.26 -10.21 -16.60
N ARG A 83 6.77 -10.44 -17.81
CA ARG A 83 7.51 -9.44 -18.59
C ARG A 83 6.63 -8.23 -18.96
N SER A 84 5.39 -8.48 -19.37
CA SER A 84 4.42 -7.42 -19.68
C SER A 84 4.13 -6.54 -18.46
N ALA A 85 3.85 -7.15 -17.30
CA ALA A 85 3.62 -6.45 -16.04
C ALA A 85 4.84 -5.62 -15.62
N TYR A 86 6.05 -6.19 -15.71
CA TYR A 86 7.30 -5.47 -15.47
C TYR A 86 7.45 -4.24 -16.37
N GLN A 87 7.21 -4.39 -17.67
CA GLN A 87 7.30 -3.26 -18.61
C GLN A 87 6.25 -2.19 -18.32
N SER A 88 5.04 -2.59 -17.94
CA SER A 88 3.98 -1.66 -17.52
C SER A 88 4.41 -0.83 -16.31
N MET A 89 4.95 -1.47 -15.26
CA MET A 89 5.43 -0.78 -14.06
C MET A 89 6.56 0.20 -14.36
N ARG A 90 7.54 -0.19 -15.18
CA ARG A 90 8.62 0.71 -15.62
C ARG A 90 8.10 1.91 -16.41
N ASN A 91 7.14 1.68 -17.30
CA ASN A 91 6.56 2.75 -18.11
C ASN A 91 5.75 3.72 -17.26
N LEU A 92 5.00 3.21 -16.27
CA LEU A 92 4.30 4.04 -15.29
C LEU A 92 5.29 4.94 -14.54
N ALA A 93 6.34 4.37 -13.95
CA ALA A 93 7.35 5.12 -13.21
C ALA A 93 7.96 6.24 -14.06
N LYS A 94 8.45 5.91 -15.26
CA LYS A 94 9.07 6.90 -16.16
C LYS A 94 8.13 8.04 -16.51
N ARG A 95 6.87 7.73 -16.86
CA ARG A 95 5.88 8.76 -17.21
C ARG A 95 5.52 9.63 -16.01
N THR A 96 5.22 9.03 -14.85
CA THR A 96 4.88 9.77 -13.64
C THR A 96 6.02 10.71 -13.22
N LEU A 97 7.27 10.23 -13.24
CA LEU A 97 8.43 11.05 -12.89
C LEU A 97 8.71 12.14 -13.93
N ALA A 98 8.46 11.89 -15.22
CA ALA A 98 8.52 12.93 -16.24
C ALA A 98 7.50 14.05 -16.00
N THR A 99 6.26 13.70 -15.70
CA THR A 99 5.20 14.66 -15.33
C THR A 99 5.54 15.41 -14.04
N LEU A 100 6.11 14.73 -13.04
CA LEU A 100 6.55 15.36 -11.80
C LEU A 100 7.67 16.39 -12.07
N ARG A 101 8.68 16.05 -12.90
CA ARG A 101 9.74 17.00 -13.30
C ARG A 101 9.17 18.23 -13.98
N SER A 102 8.24 18.07 -14.92
CA SER A 102 7.68 19.20 -15.66
C SER A 102 6.85 20.13 -14.77
N ARG A 103 6.31 19.62 -13.66
CA ARG A 103 5.49 20.38 -12.71
C ARG A 103 6.26 20.92 -11.51
N LEU A 104 7.54 20.58 -11.37
CA LEU A 104 8.34 20.89 -10.19
C LEU A 104 8.35 22.38 -9.81
N ALA A 105 8.40 23.27 -10.80
CA ALA A 105 8.40 24.72 -10.59
C ALA A 105 7.06 25.28 -10.09
N GLY A 106 5.96 24.56 -10.28
CA GLY A 106 4.62 24.96 -9.82
C GLY A 106 4.22 24.33 -8.49
N LEU A 107 5.09 23.51 -7.87
CA LEU A 107 4.84 22.95 -6.56
C LEU A 107 5.27 23.95 -5.48
N GLY A 108 4.51 24.04 -4.38
CA GLY A 108 4.97 24.77 -3.18
C GLY A 108 6.24 24.16 -2.58
N ASP A 109 7.00 24.95 -1.80
CA ASP A 109 8.36 24.61 -1.36
C ASP A 109 8.51 23.22 -0.73
N GLU A 110 7.60 22.84 0.17
CA GLU A 110 7.61 21.51 0.81
C GLU A 110 7.42 20.37 -0.20
N ASN A 111 6.45 20.50 -1.09
CA ASN A 111 6.19 19.52 -2.15
C ASN A 111 7.35 19.47 -3.16
N ALA A 112 7.97 20.61 -3.47
CA ALA A 112 9.12 20.67 -4.38
C ALA A 112 10.34 19.94 -3.81
N LEU A 113 10.58 20.04 -2.49
CA LEU A 113 11.63 19.28 -1.81
C LEU A 113 11.38 17.77 -1.91
N GLN A 114 10.21 17.30 -1.49
CA GLN A 114 9.86 15.88 -1.58
C GLN A 114 9.88 15.35 -3.02
N ALA A 115 9.40 16.16 -3.98
CA ALA A 115 9.45 15.80 -5.38
C ALA A 115 10.89 15.60 -5.88
N ARG A 116 11.84 16.44 -5.46
CA ARG A 116 13.27 16.26 -5.81
C ARG A 116 13.83 14.96 -5.25
N ASP A 117 13.51 14.61 -4.01
CA ASP A 117 13.96 13.35 -3.39
C ASP A 117 13.41 12.12 -4.13
N ILE A 118 12.12 12.19 -4.51
CA ILE A 118 11.47 11.15 -5.32
C ILE A 118 12.11 11.03 -6.71
N LEU A 119 12.42 12.14 -7.36
CA LEU A 119 13.09 12.16 -8.65
C LEU A 119 14.51 11.59 -8.57
N ALA A 120 15.26 11.91 -7.50
CA ALA A 120 16.59 11.35 -7.26
C ALA A 120 16.55 9.83 -7.03
N SER A 121 15.41 9.32 -6.55
CA SER A 121 15.19 7.90 -6.26
C SER A 121 14.80 7.05 -7.49
N GLU A 122 14.75 7.64 -8.70
CA GLU A 122 14.32 6.95 -9.93
C GLU A 122 15.09 5.65 -10.18
N LYS A 123 16.42 5.66 -10.02
CA LYS A 123 17.26 4.48 -10.22
C LYS A 123 16.86 3.35 -9.27
N THR A 124 16.71 3.67 -7.98
CA THR A 124 16.29 2.71 -6.94
C THR A 124 14.90 2.15 -7.25
N MET A 125 13.94 2.95 -7.71
CA MET A 125 12.61 2.47 -8.11
C MET A 125 12.69 1.46 -9.26
N LEU A 126 13.50 1.75 -10.27
CA LEU A 126 13.69 0.85 -11.41
C LEU A 126 14.41 -0.46 -11.02
N GLU A 127 15.32 -0.40 -10.04
CA GLU A 127 15.97 -1.58 -9.44
C GLU A 127 14.99 -2.44 -8.64
N VAL A 128 14.04 -1.83 -7.92
CA VAL A 128 12.95 -2.58 -7.27
C VAL A 128 12.14 -3.35 -8.32
N PHE A 129 11.74 -2.69 -9.41
CA PHE A 129 10.97 -3.34 -10.47
C PHE A 129 11.76 -4.40 -11.24
N SER A 130 13.08 -4.25 -11.41
CA SER A 130 13.89 -5.23 -12.15
C SER A 130 13.88 -6.61 -11.50
N ARG A 131 13.76 -6.66 -10.16
CA ARG A 131 13.59 -7.89 -9.39
C ARG A 131 12.34 -8.67 -9.80
N PHE A 132 11.29 -7.98 -10.26
CA PHE A 132 10.05 -8.60 -10.73
C PHE A 132 10.24 -9.46 -11.98
N ALA A 133 11.28 -9.22 -12.78
CA ALA A 133 11.58 -9.98 -13.99
C ALA A 133 12.81 -10.89 -13.85
N ALA A 134 13.46 -10.90 -12.68
CA ALA A 134 14.73 -11.60 -12.47
C ALA A 134 14.59 -13.13 -12.44
N LYS A 135 13.51 -13.64 -11.84
CA LYS A 135 13.23 -15.08 -11.71
C LYS A 135 11.78 -15.37 -12.10
N LYS A 136 11.51 -16.50 -12.75
CA LYS A 136 10.14 -16.95 -13.05
C LYS A 136 9.36 -17.18 -11.76
N PHE A 137 8.16 -16.62 -11.66
CA PHE A 137 7.28 -16.91 -10.53
C PHE A 137 6.53 -18.22 -10.71
N VAL A 138 6.49 -19.03 -9.65
CA VAL A 138 5.69 -20.26 -9.56
C VAL A 138 4.49 -19.96 -8.68
N THR A 139 3.42 -19.48 -9.30
CA THR A 139 2.15 -19.09 -8.67
C THR A 139 1.07 -18.97 -9.75
N VAL A 140 -0.17 -18.70 -9.36
CA VAL A 140 -1.30 -18.45 -10.26
C VAL A 140 -1.82 -17.02 -10.14
N LYS A 141 -2.53 -16.57 -11.17
CA LYS A 141 -3.29 -15.33 -11.20
C LYS A 141 -4.79 -15.65 -11.20
N THR A 142 -5.58 -14.88 -10.48
CA THR A 142 -7.02 -15.14 -10.27
C THR A 142 -7.84 -13.90 -10.60
N ARG A 143 -9.17 -14.03 -10.57
CA ARG A 143 -10.02 -12.85 -10.42
C ARG A 143 -9.77 -12.23 -9.04
N LEU A 144 -9.89 -10.91 -8.99
CA LEU A 144 -9.69 -10.10 -7.81
C LEU A 144 -10.58 -8.84 -7.93
N HIS A 145 -10.63 -8.00 -6.90
CA HIS A 145 -11.42 -6.78 -6.90
C HIS A 145 -10.83 -5.73 -7.86
N GLY A 146 -9.52 -5.53 -7.85
CA GLY A 146 -8.80 -4.80 -8.91
C GLY A 146 -8.65 -3.30 -8.73
N ASP A 147 -9.24 -2.76 -7.66
CA ASP A 147 -9.08 -1.39 -7.16
C ASP A 147 -9.32 -1.36 -5.64
N LEU A 148 -8.93 -2.43 -4.93
CA LEU A 148 -9.24 -2.58 -3.52
C LEU A 148 -8.45 -1.59 -2.66
N THR A 149 -9.17 -0.67 -2.05
CA THR A 149 -8.66 0.35 -1.12
C THR A 149 -9.65 0.51 0.03
N LEU A 150 -9.27 1.25 1.08
CA LEU A 150 -10.17 1.44 2.23
C LEU A 150 -11.51 2.09 1.87
N SER A 151 -11.60 2.85 0.78
CA SER A 151 -12.87 3.45 0.34
C SER A 151 -13.84 2.43 -0.27
N ARG A 152 -13.39 1.22 -0.60
CA ARG A 152 -14.21 0.14 -1.18
C ARG A 152 -14.66 -0.88 -0.13
N VAL A 153 -14.38 -0.62 1.13
CA VAL A 153 -14.65 -1.54 2.24
C VAL A 153 -15.49 -0.82 3.29
N LEU A 154 -16.60 -1.44 3.68
CA LEU A 154 -17.50 -0.94 4.70
C LEU A 154 -17.46 -1.82 5.94
N TYR A 155 -17.29 -1.21 7.12
CA TYR A 155 -17.41 -1.91 8.40
C TYR A 155 -18.84 -1.83 8.92
N THR A 156 -19.44 -2.98 9.20
CA THR A 156 -20.85 -3.13 9.64
C THR A 156 -21.02 -3.10 11.16
N GLY A 157 -19.97 -2.74 11.90
CA GLY A 157 -19.94 -2.86 13.37
C GLY A 157 -19.48 -4.22 13.89
N LYS A 158 -19.46 -5.24 13.03
CA LYS A 158 -18.95 -6.59 13.37
C LYS A 158 -18.10 -7.23 12.28
N ASP A 159 -18.33 -6.88 11.02
CA ASP A 159 -17.64 -7.49 9.87
C ASP A 159 -17.46 -6.49 8.72
N PHE A 160 -16.71 -6.87 7.69
CA PHE A 160 -16.46 -6.08 6.49
C PHE A 160 -17.26 -6.56 5.28
N VAL A 161 -17.76 -5.60 4.52
CA VAL A 161 -18.39 -5.81 3.21
C VAL A 161 -17.56 -5.12 2.15
N PHE A 162 -17.30 -5.81 1.04
CA PHE A 162 -16.58 -5.30 -0.12
C PHE A 162 -17.59 -4.80 -1.17
N GLY A 163 -17.44 -3.55 -1.60
CA GLY A 163 -18.25 -2.95 -2.66
C GLY A 163 -17.47 -2.80 -3.97
N ASP A 164 -18.11 -2.25 -5.00
CA ASP A 164 -17.48 -1.69 -6.21
C ASP A 164 -16.45 -2.58 -6.95
N PHE A 165 -16.89 -3.77 -7.37
CA PHE A 165 -16.10 -4.71 -8.19
C PHE A 165 -15.88 -4.28 -9.65
N GLU A 166 -15.98 -2.98 -9.93
CA GLU A 166 -15.76 -2.45 -11.28
C GLU A 166 -14.28 -2.47 -11.69
N GLY A 167 -13.36 -2.54 -10.72
CA GLY A 167 -11.93 -2.33 -10.93
C GLY A 167 -11.59 -0.86 -11.23
N ASP A 168 -10.39 -0.60 -11.75
CA ASP A 168 -9.94 0.77 -12.09
C ASP A 168 -10.71 1.32 -13.29
N THR A 169 -11.70 2.18 -13.05
CA THR A 169 -12.61 2.75 -14.06
C THR A 169 -11.90 3.57 -15.14
N GLY A 170 -10.66 4.00 -14.89
CA GLY A 170 -9.79 4.61 -15.91
C GLY A 170 -9.31 3.63 -17.00
N LYS A 171 -9.63 2.33 -16.89
CA LYS A 171 -9.17 1.28 -17.80
C LYS A 171 -10.32 0.65 -18.60
N PRO A 172 -10.07 0.20 -19.85
CA PRO A 172 -11.06 -0.54 -20.63
C PRO A 172 -11.55 -1.80 -19.91
N VAL A 173 -12.81 -2.18 -20.13
CA VAL A 173 -13.44 -3.37 -19.51
C VAL A 173 -12.61 -4.64 -19.74
N SER A 174 -12.04 -4.81 -20.93
CA SER A 174 -11.18 -5.95 -21.26
C SER A 174 -9.97 -6.05 -20.33
N GLU A 175 -9.33 -4.93 -20.01
CA GLU A 175 -8.18 -4.88 -19.09
C GLU A 175 -8.61 -5.13 -17.63
N ARG A 176 -9.79 -4.63 -17.24
CA ARG A 176 -10.35 -4.81 -15.88
C ARG A 176 -10.69 -6.28 -15.58
N ARG A 177 -10.97 -7.08 -16.61
CA ARG A 177 -11.28 -8.52 -16.48
C ARG A 177 -10.03 -9.42 -16.43
N ILE A 178 -8.84 -8.88 -16.73
CA ILE A 178 -7.60 -9.68 -16.72
C ILE A 178 -7.34 -10.21 -15.30
N LYS A 179 -7.16 -11.53 -15.18
CA LYS A 179 -6.73 -12.16 -13.93
C LYS A 179 -5.32 -11.72 -13.54
N ARG A 180 -5.11 -11.37 -12.27
CA ARG A 180 -3.83 -10.86 -11.73
C ARG A 180 -3.50 -11.54 -10.40
N SER A 181 -2.34 -11.23 -9.84
CA SER A 181 -1.99 -11.71 -8.50
C SER A 181 -2.85 -11.00 -7.45
N PRO A 182 -3.49 -11.73 -6.53
CA PRO A 182 -4.24 -11.15 -5.41
C PRO A 182 -3.42 -10.24 -4.48
N LEU A 183 -2.10 -10.38 -4.49
CA LEU A 183 -1.20 -9.48 -3.74
C LEU A 183 -1.33 -8.01 -4.17
N ARG A 184 -1.90 -7.72 -5.36
CA ARG A 184 -2.19 -6.34 -5.80
C ARG A 184 -3.26 -5.68 -4.93
N ASP A 185 -4.36 -6.38 -4.67
CA ASP A 185 -5.44 -5.87 -3.83
C ASP A 185 -4.95 -5.64 -2.39
N VAL A 186 -4.12 -6.56 -1.87
CA VAL A 186 -3.52 -6.42 -0.54
C VAL A 186 -2.55 -5.22 -0.50
N ALA A 187 -1.73 -5.03 -1.54
CA ALA A 187 -0.86 -3.86 -1.63
C ALA A 187 -1.66 -2.55 -1.68
N GLY A 188 -2.81 -2.51 -2.36
CA GLY A 188 -3.73 -1.37 -2.37
C GLY A 188 -4.31 -1.03 -0.98
N LEU A 189 -4.71 -2.04 -0.21
CA LEU A 189 -5.15 -1.85 1.18
C LEU A 189 -4.03 -1.37 2.10
N CYS A 190 -2.85 -1.99 2.02
CA CYS A 190 -1.69 -1.55 2.81
C CYS A 190 -1.27 -0.12 2.47
N LEU A 191 -1.28 0.26 1.18
CA LEU A 191 -1.04 1.63 0.75
C LEU A 191 -2.07 2.60 1.33
N SER A 192 -3.33 2.18 1.44
CA SER A 192 -4.38 3.01 2.03
C SER A 192 -4.10 3.37 3.49
N MET A 193 -3.37 2.53 4.25
CA MET A 193 -2.95 2.84 5.62
C MET A 193 -1.95 3.99 5.67
N LEU A 194 -0.95 3.97 4.78
CA LEU A 194 0.04 5.04 4.64
C LEU A 194 -0.65 6.37 4.29
N PHE A 195 -1.51 6.36 3.27
CA PHE A 195 -2.26 7.56 2.88
C PHE A 195 -3.15 8.07 4.02
N ALA A 196 -3.86 7.19 4.73
CA ALA A 196 -4.70 7.59 5.85
C ALA A 196 -3.89 8.17 7.02
N ALA A 197 -2.67 7.69 7.26
CA ALA A 197 -1.78 8.24 8.28
C ALA A 197 -1.25 9.62 7.87
N HIS A 198 -0.75 9.78 6.65
CA HIS A 198 -0.28 11.09 6.16
C HIS A 198 -1.41 12.12 6.09
N ALA A 199 -2.58 11.75 5.58
CA ALA A 199 -3.73 12.64 5.53
C ALA A 199 -4.22 13.04 6.94
N GLY A 200 -4.23 12.09 7.88
CA GLY A 200 -4.56 12.37 9.28
C GLY A 200 -3.56 13.34 9.93
N SER A 201 -2.26 13.14 9.70
CA SER A 201 -1.20 14.01 10.21
C SER A 201 -1.32 15.41 9.61
N ALA A 202 -1.46 15.52 8.28
CA ALA A 202 -1.63 16.80 7.60
C ALA A 202 -2.86 17.57 8.10
N ARG A 203 -3.97 16.87 8.37
CA ARG A 203 -5.17 17.49 8.97
C ARG A 203 -4.86 18.08 10.35
N LEU A 204 -4.25 17.32 11.26
CA LEU A 204 -3.92 17.79 12.61
C LEU A 204 -2.93 18.96 12.57
N CYS A 205 -1.92 18.91 11.71
CA CYS A 205 -0.96 20.01 11.54
C CYS A 205 -1.58 21.29 10.98
N ARG A 206 -2.66 21.20 10.18
CA ARG A 206 -3.44 22.38 9.76
C ARG A 206 -4.22 23.01 10.91
N GLU A 207 -4.71 22.19 11.85
CA GLU A 207 -5.38 22.68 13.06
C GLU A 207 -4.37 23.32 14.02
N ARG A 208 -3.18 22.72 14.16
CA ARG A 208 -2.09 23.25 15.00
C ARG A 208 -0.70 22.90 14.44
N GLN A 209 -0.03 23.89 13.84
CA GLN A 209 1.26 23.68 13.17
C GLN A 209 2.38 23.19 14.12
N SER A 210 2.33 23.53 15.41
CA SER A 210 3.32 23.08 16.40
C SER A 210 3.37 21.56 16.58
N ASP A 211 2.33 20.84 16.15
CA ASP A 211 2.20 19.39 16.34
C ASP A 211 2.97 18.58 15.29
N ALA A 212 3.41 19.23 14.20
CA ALA A 212 4.11 18.58 13.09
C ALA A 212 5.38 17.83 13.53
N ALA A 213 6.20 18.46 14.37
CA ALA A 213 7.44 17.85 14.87
C ALA A 213 7.16 16.64 15.77
N ALA A 214 6.09 16.69 16.57
CA ALA A 214 5.69 15.60 17.45
C ALA A 214 5.09 14.42 16.68
N LEU A 215 4.34 14.67 15.59
CA LEU A 215 3.69 13.62 14.79
C LEU A 215 4.62 12.96 13.76
N ALA A 216 5.57 13.70 13.18
CA ALA A 216 6.44 13.23 12.10
C ALA A 216 7.05 11.83 12.34
N PRO A 217 7.62 11.50 13.52
CA PRO A 217 8.22 10.19 13.74
C PRO A 217 7.19 9.04 13.88
N TRP A 218 5.91 9.33 14.03
CA TRP A 218 4.86 8.33 14.30
C TRP A 218 4.06 7.91 13.06
N VAL A 219 3.98 8.76 12.04
CA VAL A 219 3.10 8.55 10.89
C VAL A 219 3.36 7.19 10.21
N GLU A 220 4.60 6.94 9.84
CA GLU A 220 4.99 5.71 9.12
C GLU A 220 4.96 4.47 10.04
N PRO A 221 5.52 4.48 11.27
CA PRO A 221 5.42 3.33 12.16
C PRO A 221 3.99 2.90 12.48
N LEU A 222 3.06 3.85 12.67
CA LEU A 222 1.64 3.55 12.89
C LEU A 222 1.01 2.94 11.63
N ALA A 223 1.26 3.52 10.46
CA ALA A 223 0.76 3.00 9.19
C ALA A 223 1.26 1.58 8.90
N PHE A 224 2.57 1.33 9.09
CA PHE A 224 3.16 0.02 8.87
C PHE A 224 2.68 -1.02 9.88
N THR A 225 2.48 -0.64 11.14
CA THR A 225 1.90 -1.54 12.16
C THR A 225 0.46 -1.91 11.80
N ALA A 226 -0.34 -0.94 11.36
CA ALA A 226 -1.70 -1.18 10.89
C ALA A 226 -1.73 -2.12 9.67
N ALA A 227 -0.86 -1.87 8.69
CA ALA A 227 -0.74 -2.72 7.51
C ALA A 227 -0.19 -4.12 7.85
N SER A 228 0.69 -4.24 8.85
CA SER A 228 1.19 -5.52 9.36
C SER A 228 0.08 -6.35 9.99
N ALA A 229 -0.82 -5.73 10.77
CA ALA A 229 -1.98 -6.42 11.33
C ALA A 229 -2.91 -6.97 10.23
N LEU A 230 -3.19 -6.16 9.20
CA LEU A 230 -3.94 -6.59 8.01
C LEU A 230 -3.24 -7.75 7.30
N TRP A 231 -1.94 -7.62 7.06
CA TRP A 231 -1.14 -8.64 6.41
C TRP A 231 -1.12 -9.96 7.19
N SER A 232 -1.07 -9.89 8.53
CA SER A 232 -1.12 -11.06 9.42
C SER A 232 -2.38 -11.88 9.21
N GLY A 233 -3.56 -11.27 9.31
CA GLY A 233 -4.84 -11.95 9.10
C GLY A 233 -5.03 -12.45 7.67
N TYR A 234 -4.46 -11.75 6.68
CA TYR A 234 -4.44 -12.20 5.29
C TYR A 234 -3.58 -13.47 5.11
N ARG A 235 -2.34 -13.45 5.60
CA ARG A 235 -1.40 -14.58 5.45
C ARG A 235 -1.90 -15.83 6.13
N GLU A 236 -2.40 -15.70 7.36
CA GLU A 236 -2.93 -16.84 8.10
C GLU A 236 -4.07 -17.51 7.32
N LYS A 237 -5.00 -16.71 6.79
CA LYS A 237 -6.17 -17.26 6.10
C LYS A 237 -5.88 -17.74 4.67
N ALA A 238 -4.94 -17.11 3.96
CA ALA A 238 -4.53 -17.49 2.61
C ALA A 238 -3.42 -18.56 2.57
N ALA A 239 -3.00 -19.07 3.74
CA ALA A 239 -1.95 -20.10 3.82
C ALA A 239 -2.30 -21.32 2.95
N GLY A 240 -1.35 -21.74 2.11
CA GLY A 240 -1.51 -22.87 1.19
C GLY A 240 -2.30 -22.57 -0.09
N ALA A 241 -2.84 -21.36 -0.28
CA ALA A 241 -3.53 -21.00 -1.51
C ALA A 241 -2.53 -20.92 -2.69
N ALA A 242 -2.91 -21.48 -3.85
CA ALA A 242 -2.03 -21.56 -5.03
C ALA A 242 -1.57 -20.18 -5.57
N PHE A 243 -2.32 -19.11 -5.27
CA PHE A 243 -1.99 -17.75 -5.68
C PHE A 243 -1.01 -17.04 -4.73
N VAL A 244 -0.67 -17.65 -3.58
CA VAL A 244 0.37 -17.16 -2.67
C VAL A 244 1.69 -17.85 -3.04
N PRO A 245 2.75 -17.10 -3.42
CA PRO A 245 4.04 -17.71 -3.69
C PRO A 245 4.59 -18.43 -2.45
N ALA A 246 5.11 -19.66 -2.64
CA ALA A 246 5.70 -20.43 -1.54
C ALA A 246 7.01 -19.83 -1.01
N SER A 247 7.75 -19.12 -1.86
CA SER A 247 8.97 -18.41 -1.48
C SER A 247 8.63 -17.03 -0.91
N GLU A 248 9.04 -16.77 0.33
CA GLU A 248 8.93 -15.45 0.97
C GLU A 248 9.64 -14.36 0.14
N GLU A 249 10.82 -14.65 -0.42
CA GLU A 249 11.54 -13.73 -1.33
C GLU A 249 10.67 -13.34 -2.54
N THR A 250 10.00 -14.32 -3.15
CA THR A 250 9.11 -14.09 -4.30
C THR A 250 7.88 -13.29 -3.92
N LEU A 251 7.21 -13.69 -2.83
CA LEU A 251 6.05 -12.99 -2.29
C LEU A 251 6.36 -11.52 -2.08
N TRP A 252 7.45 -11.22 -1.38
CA TRP A 252 7.80 -9.86 -1.04
C TRP A 252 8.29 -9.04 -2.23
N THR A 253 8.98 -9.68 -3.18
CA THR A 253 9.31 -9.04 -4.46
C THR A 253 8.05 -8.59 -5.19
N MET A 254 7.06 -9.48 -5.30
CA MET A 254 5.77 -9.15 -5.94
C MET A 254 5.05 -8.04 -5.18
N PHE A 255 4.94 -8.19 -3.86
CA PHE A 255 4.24 -7.23 -3.00
C PHE A 255 4.86 -5.82 -3.08
N HIS A 256 6.19 -5.70 -2.97
CA HIS A 256 6.88 -4.41 -3.06
C HIS A 256 6.69 -3.74 -4.42
N CYS A 257 6.76 -4.51 -5.51
CA CYS A 257 6.52 -3.98 -6.84
C CYS A 257 5.08 -3.46 -6.97
N PHE A 258 4.09 -4.21 -6.49
CA PHE A 258 2.70 -3.76 -6.53
C PHE A 258 2.44 -2.55 -5.64
N LEU A 259 3.03 -2.51 -4.44
CA LEU A 259 2.93 -1.35 -3.55
C LEU A 259 3.45 -0.08 -4.22
N LEU A 260 4.66 -0.16 -4.82
CA LEU A 260 5.27 0.95 -5.53
C LEU A 260 4.48 1.35 -6.79
N GLU A 261 3.98 0.37 -7.55
CA GLU A 261 3.10 0.60 -8.70
C GLU A 261 1.82 1.36 -8.30
N HIS A 262 1.15 0.94 -7.22
CA HIS A 262 -0.05 1.62 -6.72
C HIS A 262 0.26 3.04 -6.25
N ALA A 263 1.37 3.26 -5.55
CA ALA A 263 1.78 4.58 -5.09
C ALA A 263 2.08 5.54 -6.25
N LEU A 264 2.82 5.07 -7.27
CA LEU A 264 3.08 5.84 -8.50
C LEU A 264 1.80 6.10 -9.30
N GLY A 265 0.87 5.13 -9.33
CA GLY A 265 -0.43 5.28 -9.97
C GLY A 265 -1.28 6.38 -9.30
N ARG A 266 -1.28 6.45 -7.97
CA ARG A 266 -1.93 7.53 -7.21
C ARG A 266 -1.31 8.88 -7.49
N LEU A 267 0.02 9.01 -7.41
CA LEU A 267 0.70 10.26 -7.76
C LEU A 267 0.38 10.69 -9.20
N SER A 268 0.38 9.75 -10.15
CA SER A 268 0.03 10.05 -11.54
C SER A 268 -1.40 10.60 -11.68
N LYS A 269 -2.38 10.02 -10.98
CA LYS A 269 -3.77 10.48 -10.99
C LYS A 269 -3.90 11.85 -10.33
N ALA A 270 -3.25 12.06 -9.18
CA ALA A 270 -3.24 13.34 -8.46
C ALA A 270 -2.63 14.48 -9.30
N LEU A 271 -1.51 14.21 -9.99
CA LEU A 271 -0.90 15.15 -10.93
C LEU A 271 -1.84 15.41 -12.11
N ALA A 272 -2.44 14.39 -12.72
CA ALA A 272 -3.34 14.59 -13.86
C ALA A 272 -4.62 15.37 -13.51
N GLY A 273 -5.13 15.21 -12.28
CA GLY A 273 -6.33 15.89 -11.80
C GLY A 273 -6.09 17.26 -11.15
N ASP A 274 -4.84 17.75 -11.10
CA ASP A 274 -4.47 19.00 -10.42
C ASP A 274 -4.97 19.05 -8.96
N LEU A 275 -4.84 17.95 -8.23
CA LEU A 275 -5.34 17.79 -6.85
C LEU A 275 -4.20 18.01 -5.83
N PRO A 276 -4.02 19.21 -5.24
CA PRO A 276 -2.80 19.55 -4.50
C PRO A 276 -2.62 18.72 -3.23
N ASP A 277 -3.70 18.48 -2.48
CA ASP A 277 -3.68 17.66 -1.26
C ASP A 277 -3.35 16.19 -1.56
N GLU A 278 -3.79 15.67 -2.71
CA GLU A 278 -3.45 14.31 -3.16
C GLU A 278 -2.00 14.22 -3.64
N VAL A 279 -1.46 15.27 -4.25
CA VAL A 279 -0.03 15.34 -4.59
C VAL A 279 0.82 15.31 -3.32
N THR A 280 0.51 16.14 -2.33
CA THR A 280 1.22 16.16 -1.04
C THR A 280 1.19 14.80 -0.35
N SER A 281 0.02 14.20 -0.19
CA SER A 281 -0.09 12.88 0.46
C SER A 281 0.57 11.76 -0.36
N SER A 282 0.56 11.84 -1.69
CA SER A 282 1.23 10.87 -2.56
C SER A 282 2.76 10.97 -2.50
N LEU A 283 3.31 12.20 -2.48
CA LEU A 283 4.75 12.42 -2.32
C LEU A 283 5.23 11.91 -0.96
N ALA A 284 4.52 12.26 0.12
CA ALA A 284 4.86 11.79 1.46
C ALA A 284 4.82 10.26 1.57
N ALA A 285 3.76 9.62 1.05
CA ALA A 285 3.63 8.16 1.07
C ALA A 285 4.72 7.47 0.23
N LEU A 286 5.05 8.01 -0.96
CA LEU A 286 6.15 7.48 -1.78
C LEU A 286 7.50 7.61 -1.07
N THR A 287 7.76 8.72 -0.39
CA THR A 287 8.99 8.93 0.38
C THR A 287 9.11 7.90 1.50
N GLY A 288 8.02 7.62 2.22
CA GLY A 288 7.99 6.55 3.22
C GLY A 288 8.22 5.15 2.64
N ILE A 289 7.61 4.86 1.49
CA ILE A 289 7.83 3.59 0.77
C ILE A 289 9.28 3.46 0.32
N MET A 290 9.88 4.50 -0.26
CA MET A 290 11.27 4.44 -0.72
C MET A 290 12.25 4.25 0.42
N ARG A 291 12.02 4.88 1.58
CA ARG A 291 12.79 4.62 2.80
C ARG A 291 12.65 3.18 3.29
N ALA A 292 11.46 2.59 3.16
CA ALA A 292 11.21 1.21 3.55
C ALA A 292 11.81 0.17 2.59
N LEU A 293 11.99 0.54 1.32
CA LEU A 293 12.52 -0.35 0.27
C LEU A 293 14.05 -0.29 0.11
N GLY A 294 14.68 0.79 0.59
CA GLY A 294 16.14 0.91 0.75
C GLY A 294 16.71 -0.05 1.79
#